data_AF-A0A1G7W865-F1
#
_entry.id   AF-A0A1G7W865-F1
#
_cell.length_a   1.000
_cell.length_b   1.000
_cell.length_c   1.000
_cell.angle_alpha   90.00
_cell.angle_beta   90.00
_cell.angle_gamma   90.00
#
_symmetry.space_group_name_H-M   'P 1'
#
loop_
_entity.id
_entity.type
_entity.pdbx_description
1 polymer ?
#
loop_
_entity_poly.entity_id
_entity_poly.type
_entity_poly.pdbx_seq_one_letter_code
_entity_poly.pdbx_strand_id
1 'polypeptide(L)'
;MIFNTQRRNLMKALPAAGVSLSLPAMAATAPDPWLQAQAIIDHVSKPLKFRKEDFNITAFGAKPAKLTKAKAWISHEEQDDISTPAPGSFDNYAAIKAAIKACHDAGGGRVVIPAGDWFVAGPIVLLSNVHVHLAKNAHVYFSHNPADYAKYGDIDCGKHGKLTISRWQSNDCLNYSPMVYAYGQNNIALTGEDWTATLDGQGGLPFNDQGDCWWTWKGKQKTINSIGQGTTPNFKAGKMSENTVNPLNAVSLSTVAPALTEAERILIQGEGDRWRSDAQYLPALSEAGVALSRRVFGVGHYLRPPMIQIIGCTNVLLEGYHVIQTPFWMHHPVHCRNIVIRNVHAHSHGPNSDGFDPEACDHVLVEGCTFDTGDDCIAIKAGKDLDTQYGPSQNIVIQNCIMHSGHGGVTLGSEMAGGIQNVFAQKLVFENANWKTNPLNTAIRMKTNLNRGGYLRNFYVRDCTVPNGVQTSPSFYASLPGSPIQSKTVATAAGAIVTFDCDYTPISDNVRTRPPVVSNIQISNIKTGNVKTKDGKLASCYQAIVILGPVASDYNGAGPMPPVVPVTDVTITDCDFGTPVNTAAPWFLYNVKGLTLKNVTIGDKVHNTTLSA
;
A
#
# COMPACT_ATOMS: atom_id res chain seq x y z
N MET A 1 -22.15 -3.38 -33.83
CA MET A 1 -23.39 -2.98 -33.14
C MET A 1 -23.51 -1.47 -33.21
N ILE A 2 -24.67 -0.99 -33.63
CA ILE A 2 -24.95 0.39 -34.05
C ILE A 2 -25.20 1.25 -32.79
N PHE A 3 -24.48 2.38 -32.68
CA PHE A 3 -24.71 3.38 -31.63
C PHE A 3 -25.83 4.34 -32.06
N ASN A 4 -26.85 4.47 -31.20
CA ASN A 4 -28.01 5.32 -31.40
C ASN A 4 -27.76 6.71 -30.80
N THR A 5 -27.62 7.72 -31.67
CA THR A 5 -27.41 9.13 -31.35
C THR A 5 -28.69 9.93 -31.59
N GLN A 6 -29.57 10.07 -30.59
CA GLN A 6 -30.60 11.11 -30.62
C GLN A 6 -31.01 11.56 -29.22
N ARG A 7 -30.66 12.80 -28.87
CA ARG A 7 -31.55 13.82 -28.26
C ARG A 7 -30.75 15.09 -27.93
N ARG A 8 -30.72 16.02 -28.88
CA ARG A 8 -30.44 17.43 -28.63
C ARG A 8 -31.54 18.26 -29.29
N ASN A 9 -31.89 19.34 -28.60
CA ASN A 9 -32.80 20.43 -28.94
C ASN A 9 -34.26 20.25 -28.52
N LEU A 10 -34.65 20.96 -27.46
CA LEU A 10 -35.57 22.10 -27.56
C LEU A 10 -35.70 22.75 -26.17
N MET A 11 -35.16 23.96 -25.99
CA MET A 11 -35.75 24.95 -25.09
C MET A 11 -35.47 26.35 -25.65
N LYS A 12 -36.52 26.95 -26.22
CA LYS A 12 -36.62 28.38 -26.50
C LYS A 12 -37.25 29.06 -25.29
N ALA A 13 -36.78 30.28 -25.03
CA ALA A 13 -37.10 31.13 -23.89
C ALA A 13 -38.57 31.58 -23.80
N LEU A 14 -39.01 31.86 -22.57
CA LEU A 14 -40.11 32.75 -22.19
C LEU A 14 -39.76 33.34 -20.80
N PRO A 15 -39.93 34.66 -20.55
CA PRO A 15 -39.68 35.25 -19.25
C PRO A 15 -40.94 35.18 -18.39
N ALA A 16 -40.85 34.57 -17.21
CA ALA A 16 -41.89 34.65 -16.19
C ALA A 16 -41.33 35.44 -15.00
N ALA A 17 -41.87 36.65 -14.80
CA ALA A 17 -41.66 37.42 -13.58
C ALA A 17 -42.34 36.70 -12.41
N GLY A 18 -41.55 36.18 -11.47
CA GLY A 18 -42.01 35.56 -10.24
C GLY A 18 -41.36 36.23 -9.04
N VAL A 19 -42.17 36.82 -8.17
CA VAL A 19 -41.77 37.42 -6.90
C VAL A 19 -41.15 36.35 -6.01
N SER A 20 -39.87 36.48 -5.68
CA SER A 20 -39.18 35.60 -4.72
C SER A 20 -39.36 36.13 -3.30
N LEU A 21 -40.19 35.45 -2.51
CA LEU A 21 -40.14 35.56 -1.05
C LEU A 21 -38.89 34.83 -0.56
N SER A 22 -37.89 35.58 -0.12
CA SER A 22 -36.68 35.04 0.51
C SER A 22 -37.00 34.55 1.92
N LEU A 23 -37.17 33.25 2.10
CA LEU A 23 -37.01 32.62 3.41
C LEU A 23 -35.51 32.52 3.73
N PRO A 24 -35.07 32.82 4.97
CA PRO A 24 -33.68 32.65 5.35
C PRO A 24 -33.32 31.17 5.28
N ALA A 25 -32.33 30.83 4.45
CA ALA A 25 -31.76 29.50 4.42
C ALA A 25 -31.12 29.22 5.77
N MET A 26 -31.77 28.41 6.61
CA MET A 26 -31.08 27.78 7.73
C MET A 26 -29.93 26.98 7.13
N ALA A 27 -28.70 27.31 7.51
CA ALA A 27 -27.53 26.54 7.15
C ALA A 27 -27.73 25.12 7.69
N ALA A 28 -28.11 24.18 6.81
CA ALA A 28 -28.19 22.79 7.19
C ALA A 28 -26.80 22.37 7.68
N THR A 29 -26.72 21.91 8.93
CA THR A 29 -25.51 21.28 9.45
C THR A 29 -25.15 20.14 8.50
N ALA A 30 -23.93 20.14 7.97
CA ALA A 30 -23.47 19.07 7.10
C ALA A 30 -23.70 17.72 7.80
N PRO A 31 -24.25 16.70 7.10
CA PRO A 31 -24.54 15.41 7.71
C PRO A 31 -23.26 14.82 8.31
N ASP A 32 -23.37 14.21 9.49
CA ASP A 32 -22.25 13.56 10.18
C ASP A 32 -21.60 12.51 9.26
N PRO A 33 -20.33 12.70 8.85
CA PRO A 33 -19.64 11.78 7.93
C PRO A 33 -19.54 10.35 8.52
N TRP A 34 -19.61 10.18 9.83
CA TRP A 34 -19.56 8.86 10.47
C TRP A 34 -20.83 8.02 10.26
N LEU A 35 -21.96 8.62 9.86
CA LEU A 35 -23.12 7.86 9.38
C LEU A 35 -22.80 7.11 8.08
N GLN A 36 -21.98 7.70 7.20
CA GLN A 36 -21.49 7.02 6.01
C GLN A 36 -20.55 5.86 6.39
N ALA A 37 -19.66 6.06 7.37
CA ALA A 37 -18.80 4.98 7.88
C ALA A 37 -19.63 3.79 8.38
N GLN A 38 -20.69 4.04 9.16
CA GLN A 38 -21.58 2.99 9.64
C GLN A 38 -22.31 2.29 8.49
N ALA A 39 -22.82 3.04 7.50
CA ALA A 39 -23.47 2.46 6.34
C ALA A 39 -22.52 1.55 5.52
N ILE A 40 -21.24 1.91 5.42
CA ILE A 40 -20.21 1.07 4.79
C ILE A 40 -20.04 -0.23 5.59
N ILE A 41 -19.87 -0.14 6.91
CA ILE A 41 -19.76 -1.31 7.80
C ILE A 41 -20.97 -2.23 7.61
N ASP A 42 -22.19 -1.69 7.70
CA ASP A 42 -23.44 -2.47 7.60
C ASP A 42 -23.58 -3.14 6.22
N HIS A 43 -23.08 -2.50 5.16
CA HIS A 43 -23.09 -3.05 3.82
C HIS A 43 -22.14 -4.24 3.67
N VAL A 44 -20.88 -4.10 4.11
CA VAL A 44 -19.84 -5.12 3.88
C VAL A 44 -19.80 -6.22 4.95
N SER A 45 -20.36 -6.00 6.14
CA SER A 45 -20.32 -6.97 7.24
C SER A 45 -21.27 -8.15 7.05
N LYS A 46 -22.03 -8.20 5.95
CA LYS A 46 -22.90 -9.33 5.60
C LYS A 46 -22.04 -10.58 5.36
N PRO A 47 -22.25 -11.68 6.09
CA PRO A 47 -21.46 -12.89 5.91
C PRO A 47 -21.56 -13.44 4.49
N LEU A 48 -20.41 -13.81 3.93
CA LEU A 48 -20.36 -14.57 2.69
C LEU A 48 -20.98 -15.95 2.89
N LYS A 49 -21.66 -16.45 1.87
CA LYS A 49 -22.30 -17.77 1.91
C LYS A 49 -21.56 -18.72 0.98
N PHE A 50 -21.17 -19.85 1.53
CA PHE A 50 -20.54 -20.94 0.80
C PHE A 50 -21.39 -22.21 0.92
N ARG A 51 -21.24 -23.10 -0.04
CA ARG A 51 -21.80 -24.45 0.04
C ARG A 51 -21.20 -25.16 1.27
N LYS A 52 -22.01 -25.92 1.98
CA LYS A 52 -21.56 -26.68 3.17
C LYS A 52 -20.95 -28.02 2.75
N GLU A 53 -19.81 -27.98 2.07
CA GLU A 53 -19.04 -29.15 1.68
C GLU A 53 -17.55 -28.85 1.84
N ASP A 54 -16.82 -29.81 2.42
CA ASP A 54 -15.38 -29.68 2.66
C ASP A 54 -14.57 -30.46 1.61
N PHE A 55 -13.53 -29.81 1.10
CA PHE A 55 -12.54 -30.35 0.17
C PHE A 55 -11.19 -30.34 0.87
N ASN A 56 -10.86 -31.42 1.58
CA ASN A 56 -9.61 -31.51 2.34
C ASN A 56 -8.44 -31.79 1.41
N ILE A 57 -7.38 -30.98 1.46
CA ILE A 57 -6.22 -31.10 0.54
C ILE A 57 -5.54 -32.49 0.60
N THR A 58 -5.65 -33.20 1.72
CA THR A 58 -5.08 -34.55 1.89
C THR A 58 -5.81 -35.60 1.04
N ALA A 59 -7.12 -35.42 0.79
CA ALA A 59 -7.87 -36.25 -0.14
C ALA A 59 -7.42 -36.06 -1.61
N PHE A 60 -6.73 -34.96 -1.89
CA PHE A 60 -6.11 -34.64 -3.18
C PHE A 60 -4.61 -34.96 -3.21
N GLY A 61 -4.11 -35.70 -2.21
CA GLY A 61 -2.73 -36.19 -2.18
C GLY A 61 -1.72 -35.27 -1.51
N ALA A 62 -2.15 -34.19 -0.85
CA ALA A 62 -1.25 -33.34 -0.08
C ALA A 62 -0.55 -34.12 1.05
N LYS A 63 0.71 -33.79 1.32
CA LYS A 63 1.54 -34.40 2.36
C LYS A 63 2.25 -33.32 3.18
N PRO A 64 2.33 -33.50 4.52
CA PRO A 64 3.06 -32.57 5.36
C PRO A 64 4.57 -32.63 5.08
N ALA A 65 5.25 -31.50 5.29
CA ALA A 65 6.69 -31.38 5.21
C ALA A 65 7.35 -31.68 6.56
N LYS A 66 8.60 -32.14 6.51
CA LYS A 66 9.47 -32.11 7.70
C LYS A 66 10.24 -30.79 7.67
N LEU A 67 10.41 -30.17 8.82
CA LEU A 67 11.15 -28.92 8.93
C LEU A 67 12.63 -29.16 9.23
N THR A 68 13.46 -28.25 8.74
CA THR A 68 14.86 -28.08 9.08
C THR A 68 15.08 -26.62 9.53
N LYS A 69 16.28 -26.33 10.05
CA LYS A 69 16.71 -24.96 10.31
C LYS A 69 17.53 -24.41 9.15
N ALA A 70 17.34 -23.13 8.85
CA ALA A 70 18.13 -22.40 7.87
C ALA A 70 18.31 -20.95 8.29
N LYS A 71 19.47 -20.38 7.97
CA LYS A 71 19.77 -18.98 8.23
C LYS A 71 18.99 -18.10 7.22
N ALA A 72 18.21 -17.17 7.72
CA ALA A 72 17.45 -16.23 6.90
C ALA A 72 17.54 -14.81 7.46
N TRP A 73 17.32 -13.83 6.60
CA TRP A 73 17.00 -12.48 7.05
C TRP A 73 15.63 -12.48 7.72
N ILE A 74 15.52 -11.86 8.88
CA ILE A 74 14.25 -11.66 9.60
C ILE A 74 13.84 -10.19 9.63
N SER A 75 14.78 -9.29 9.37
CA SER A 75 14.56 -7.86 9.16
C SER A 75 15.60 -7.33 8.15
N HIS A 76 15.68 -6.01 7.99
CA HIS A 76 16.68 -5.38 7.13
C HIS A 76 18.12 -5.60 7.60
N GLU A 77 18.32 -5.71 8.92
CA GLU A 77 19.64 -5.67 9.56
C GLU A 77 19.97 -6.99 10.28
N GLU A 78 18.97 -7.84 10.53
CA GLU A 78 19.11 -9.02 11.38
C GLU A 78 18.85 -10.32 10.59
N GLN A 79 19.61 -11.35 10.96
CA GLN A 79 19.40 -12.71 10.50
C GLN A 79 19.25 -13.67 11.68
N ASP A 80 18.40 -14.67 11.53
CA ASP A 80 18.16 -15.71 12.53
C ASP A 80 17.99 -17.10 11.89
N ASP A 81 18.08 -18.15 12.69
CA ASP A 81 17.81 -19.53 12.28
C ASP A 81 16.31 -19.82 12.31
N ILE A 82 15.67 -19.74 11.15
CA ILE A 82 14.24 -19.99 11.00
C ILE A 82 13.95 -21.47 10.70
N SER A 83 12.72 -21.91 11.00
CA SER A 83 12.24 -23.21 10.52
C SER A 83 11.79 -23.09 9.07
N THR A 84 12.15 -24.06 8.23
CA THR A 84 11.77 -24.12 6.81
C THR A 84 11.61 -25.59 6.37
N PRO A 85 10.81 -25.91 5.33
CA PRO A 85 10.73 -27.26 4.80
C PRO A 85 12.10 -27.81 4.40
N ALA A 86 12.38 -29.06 4.76
CA ALA A 86 13.62 -29.73 4.38
C ALA A 86 13.75 -29.84 2.85
N PRO A 87 14.97 -29.78 2.30
CA PRO A 87 15.20 -29.98 0.87
C PRO A 87 14.54 -31.27 0.36
N GLY A 88 13.83 -31.19 -0.77
CA GLY A 88 13.08 -32.32 -1.34
C GLY A 88 11.73 -32.60 -0.68
N SER A 89 11.22 -31.70 0.17
CA SER A 89 9.85 -31.78 0.70
C SER A 89 8.81 -31.89 -0.43
N PHE A 90 7.71 -32.61 -0.15
CA PHE A 90 6.64 -32.81 -1.12
C PHE A 90 5.97 -31.49 -1.49
N ASP A 91 5.93 -31.17 -2.77
CA ASP A 91 5.27 -29.98 -3.28
C ASP A 91 3.74 -30.18 -3.33
N ASN A 92 3.02 -29.43 -2.49
CA ASN A 92 1.57 -29.51 -2.37
C ASN A 92 0.81 -28.68 -3.40
N TYR A 93 1.48 -27.93 -4.29
CA TYR A 93 0.81 -27.08 -5.28
C TYR A 93 -0.27 -27.82 -6.09
N ALA A 94 0.07 -29.01 -6.62
CA ALA A 94 -0.87 -29.79 -7.44
C ALA A 94 -2.11 -30.25 -6.64
N ALA A 95 -1.92 -30.67 -5.39
CA ALA A 95 -3.00 -31.13 -4.52
C ALA A 95 -3.94 -29.97 -4.13
N ILE A 96 -3.39 -28.83 -3.74
CA ILE A 96 -4.17 -27.63 -3.38
C ILE A 96 -4.94 -27.11 -4.60
N LYS A 97 -4.28 -27.02 -5.76
CA LYS A 97 -4.93 -26.63 -7.02
C LYS A 97 -6.10 -27.55 -7.37
N ALA A 98 -5.91 -28.87 -7.24
CA ALA A 98 -6.96 -29.85 -7.52
C ALA A 98 -8.14 -29.71 -6.55
N ALA A 99 -7.88 -29.50 -5.25
CA ALA A 99 -8.92 -29.30 -4.25
C ALA A 99 -9.75 -28.02 -4.51
N ILE A 100 -9.08 -26.91 -4.84
CA ILE A 100 -9.74 -25.64 -5.20
C ILE A 100 -10.59 -25.81 -6.46
N LYS A 101 -10.04 -26.46 -7.49
CA LYS A 101 -10.79 -26.70 -8.72
C LYS A 101 -12.03 -27.55 -8.45
N ALA A 102 -11.89 -28.66 -7.73
CA ALA A 102 -13.00 -29.54 -7.40
C ALA A 102 -14.09 -28.81 -6.59
N CYS A 103 -13.68 -27.99 -5.62
CA CYS A 103 -14.58 -27.15 -4.83
C CYS A 103 -15.36 -26.17 -5.72
N HIS A 104 -14.67 -25.46 -6.61
CA HIS A 104 -15.29 -24.55 -7.56
C HIS A 104 -16.26 -25.25 -8.53
N ASP A 105 -15.81 -26.34 -9.17
CA ASP A 105 -16.59 -27.12 -10.13
C ASP A 105 -17.88 -27.69 -9.50
N ALA A 106 -17.85 -27.97 -8.19
CA ALA A 106 -19.00 -28.43 -7.43
C ALA A 106 -19.96 -27.30 -7.00
N GLY A 107 -19.76 -26.06 -7.50
CA GLY A 107 -20.57 -24.90 -7.17
C GLY A 107 -20.12 -24.16 -5.89
N GLY A 108 -18.92 -24.43 -5.41
CA GLY A 108 -18.32 -23.83 -4.22
C GLY A 108 -18.30 -24.75 -3.01
N GLY A 109 -17.73 -24.25 -1.92
CA GLY A 109 -17.47 -25.02 -0.71
C GLY A 109 -16.28 -24.49 0.06
N ARG A 110 -15.78 -25.29 1.00
CA ARG A 110 -14.62 -24.98 1.82
C ARG A 110 -13.46 -25.91 1.50
N VAL A 111 -12.35 -25.35 1.03
CA VAL A 111 -11.09 -26.10 0.88
C VAL A 111 -10.35 -26.04 2.21
N VAL A 112 -10.11 -27.19 2.83
CA VAL A 112 -9.53 -27.27 4.17
C VAL A 112 -8.05 -27.65 4.08
N ILE A 113 -7.20 -26.77 4.62
CA ILE A 113 -5.79 -27.03 4.91
C ILE A 113 -5.70 -27.40 6.40
N PRO A 114 -5.53 -28.69 6.75
CA PRO A 114 -5.54 -29.12 8.14
C PRO A 114 -4.25 -28.71 8.88
N ALA A 115 -4.24 -28.90 10.20
CA ALA A 115 -3.06 -28.68 11.04
C ALA A 115 -1.84 -29.44 10.49
N GLY A 116 -0.67 -28.80 10.54
CA GLY A 116 0.59 -29.34 10.02
C GLY A 116 1.33 -28.37 9.10
N ASP A 117 2.53 -28.79 8.69
CA ASP A 117 3.43 -28.00 7.86
C ASP A 117 3.27 -28.37 6.38
N TRP A 118 2.94 -27.42 5.51
CA TRP A 118 2.63 -27.65 4.10
C TRP A 118 3.54 -26.85 3.19
N PHE A 119 4.46 -27.52 2.50
CA PHE A 119 5.30 -26.87 1.49
C PHE A 119 4.56 -26.72 0.15
N VAL A 120 4.61 -25.53 -0.45
CA VAL A 120 3.95 -25.22 -1.73
C VAL A 120 4.93 -24.50 -2.66
N ALA A 121 5.28 -25.13 -3.78
CA ALA A 121 6.17 -24.57 -4.81
C ALA A 121 5.37 -23.95 -5.97
N GLY A 122 4.51 -22.99 -5.64
CA GLY A 122 3.67 -22.27 -6.60
C GLY A 122 2.57 -21.46 -5.91
N PRO A 123 1.72 -20.78 -6.69
CA PRO A 123 0.66 -19.95 -6.15
C PRO A 123 -0.54 -20.79 -5.67
N ILE A 124 -1.21 -20.35 -4.61
CA ILE A 124 -2.58 -20.76 -4.28
C ILE A 124 -3.54 -19.82 -5.04
N VAL A 125 -4.16 -20.31 -6.11
CA VAL A 125 -5.07 -19.52 -6.95
C VAL A 125 -6.52 -19.73 -6.50
N LEU A 126 -7.16 -18.69 -5.96
CA LEU A 126 -8.55 -18.74 -5.52
C LEU A 126 -9.51 -18.65 -6.72
N LEU A 127 -10.65 -19.34 -6.61
CA LEU A 127 -11.72 -19.34 -7.60
C LEU A 127 -13.05 -18.93 -6.95
N SER A 128 -14.00 -18.49 -7.78
CA SER A 128 -15.31 -18.01 -7.31
C SER A 128 -16.04 -19.09 -6.48
N ASN A 129 -16.70 -18.65 -5.41
CA ASN A 129 -17.40 -19.49 -4.43
C ASN A 129 -16.51 -20.46 -3.64
N VAL A 130 -15.19 -20.25 -3.62
CA VAL A 130 -14.26 -21.06 -2.82
C VAL A 130 -13.87 -20.33 -1.54
N HIS A 131 -14.02 -21.04 -0.42
CA HIS A 131 -13.53 -20.65 0.89
C HIS A 131 -12.29 -21.49 1.23
N VAL A 132 -11.09 -20.95 1.07
CA VAL A 132 -9.87 -21.60 1.55
C VAL A 132 -9.73 -21.33 3.05
N HIS A 133 -9.64 -22.41 3.83
CA HIS A 133 -9.62 -22.35 5.29
C HIS A 133 -8.42 -23.13 5.84
N LEU A 134 -7.57 -22.41 6.57
CA LEU A 134 -6.46 -22.95 7.34
C LEU A 134 -6.96 -23.29 8.74
N ALA A 135 -6.89 -24.57 9.11
CA ALA A 135 -7.21 -25.00 10.46
C ALA A 135 -6.17 -24.44 11.45
N LYS A 136 -6.52 -24.49 12.75
CA LYS A 136 -5.59 -24.17 13.83
C LYS A 136 -4.25 -24.91 13.66
N ASN A 137 -3.14 -24.21 13.81
CA ASN A 137 -1.77 -24.71 13.59
C ASN A 137 -1.48 -25.26 12.18
N ALA A 138 -2.24 -24.88 11.16
CA ALA A 138 -1.81 -25.09 9.78
C ALA A 138 -0.74 -24.05 9.41
N HIS A 139 0.42 -24.49 8.90
CA HIS A 139 1.50 -23.61 8.46
C HIS A 139 1.80 -23.89 7.00
N VAL A 140 1.47 -22.95 6.12
CA VAL A 140 1.80 -23.03 4.69
C VAL A 140 3.11 -22.32 4.44
N TYR A 141 4.12 -23.07 4.02
CA TYR A 141 5.43 -22.56 3.61
C TYR A 141 5.46 -22.42 2.09
N PHE A 142 5.42 -21.19 1.60
CA PHE A 142 5.59 -20.89 0.20
C PHE A 142 7.06 -21.02 -0.20
N SER A 143 7.33 -21.57 -1.39
CA SER A 143 8.70 -21.64 -1.90
C SER A 143 9.35 -20.26 -1.97
N HIS A 144 10.61 -20.18 -1.57
CA HIS A 144 11.42 -18.97 -1.70
C HIS A 144 12.12 -18.89 -3.07
N ASN A 145 11.96 -19.89 -3.95
CA ASN A 145 12.57 -19.90 -5.28
C ASN A 145 11.71 -19.12 -6.31
N PRO A 146 12.23 -18.05 -6.93
CA PRO A 146 11.50 -17.27 -7.93
C PRO A 146 10.99 -18.07 -9.12
N ALA A 147 11.72 -19.12 -9.52
CA ALA A 147 11.32 -19.95 -10.66
C ALA A 147 9.95 -20.61 -10.46
N ASP A 148 9.54 -20.88 -9.22
CA ASP A 148 8.26 -21.53 -8.92
C ASP A 148 7.04 -20.63 -9.24
N TYR A 149 7.24 -19.31 -9.22
CA TYR A 149 6.22 -18.31 -9.52
C TYR A 149 6.17 -17.90 -11.00
N ALA A 150 7.03 -18.49 -11.83
CA ALA A 150 7.04 -18.32 -13.28
C ALA A 150 6.67 -19.62 -14.03
N LYS A 151 6.14 -20.63 -13.33
CA LYS A 151 5.73 -21.93 -13.91
C LYS A 151 4.27 -21.99 -14.32
N TYR A 152 3.41 -21.30 -13.56
CA TYR A 152 1.98 -21.60 -13.52
C TYR A 152 1.08 -20.43 -13.88
N GLY A 153 1.63 -19.26 -14.22
CA GLY A 153 0.84 -18.15 -14.70
C GLY A 153 0.09 -18.46 -16.00
N ASP A 154 -0.98 -17.71 -16.24
CA ASP A 154 -1.87 -17.93 -17.38
C ASP A 154 -1.29 -17.43 -18.71
N ILE A 155 -0.25 -16.60 -18.67
CA ILE A 155 0.32 -15.95 -19.85
C ILE A 155 1.74 -16.46 -20.09
N ASP A 156 1.95 -17.14 -21.22
CA ASP A 156 3.27 -17.59 -21.64
C ASP A 156 4.07 -16.41 -22.24
N CYS A 157 5.13 -16.01 -21.54
CA CYS A 157 6.04 -14.93 -21.95
C CYS A 157 7.37 -15.46 -22.48
N GLY A 158 7.41 -16.72 -22.95
CA GLY A 158 8.60 -17.36 -23.51
C GLY A 158 9.72 -17.50 -22.49
N LYS A 159 10.90 -16.94 -22.78
CA LYS A 159 12.08 -17.02 -21.90
C LYS A 159 11.88 -16.39 -20.51
N HIS A 160 10.86 -15.55 -20.36
CA HIS A 160 10.51 -14.89 -19.10
C HIS A 160 9.61 -15.74 -18.20
N GLY A 161 9.13 -16.89 -18.69
CA GLY A 161 8.28 -17.82 -17.99
C GLY A 161 6.78 -17.57 -18.19
N LYS A 162 5.98 -18.36 -17.47
CA LYS A 162 4.52 -18.25 -17.41
C LYS A 162 4.11 -17.34 -16.27
N LEU A 163 3.63 -16.15 -16.63
CA LEU A 163 3.40 -15.02 -15.74
C LEU A 163 1.90 -14.74 -15.55
N THR A 164 1.58 -13.95 -14.53
CA THR A 164 0.21 -13.46 -14.27
C THR A 164 0.12 -11.97 -14.49
N ILE A 165 -1.10 -11.47 -14.71
CA ILE A 165 -1.39 -10.03 -14.60
C ILE A 165 -1.18 -9.65 -13.12
N SER A 166 -0.34 -8.65 -12.89
CA SER A 166 -0.02 -8.13 -11.57
C SER A 166 0.08 -6.60 -11.60
N ARG A 167 0.18 -6.01 -10.41
CA ARG A 167 0.62 -4.62 -10.21
C ARG A 167 1.84 -4.58 -9.32
N TRP A 168 2.86 -3.83 -9.75
CA TRP A 168 4.05 -3.56 -8.95
C TRP A 168 4.16 -2.05 -8.70
N GLN A 169 4.12 -1.63 -7.44
CA GLN A 169 4.01 -0.22 -7.04
C GLN A 169 2.95 0.55 -7.86
N SER A 170 1.78 -0.08 -8.01
CA SER A 170 0.58 0.46 -8.67
C SER A 170 0.67 0.71 -10.18
N ASN A 171 1.69 0.16 -10.86
CA ASN A 171 1.72 0.04 -12.32
C ASN A 171 1.41 -1.40 -12.77
N ASP A 172 0.62 -1.55 -13.83
CA ASP A 172 0.25 -2.85 -14.39
C ASP A 172 1.42 -3.52 -15.12
N CYS A 173 1.64 -4.80 -14.86
CA CYS A 173 2.68 -5.60 -15.51
C CYS A 173 2.32 -7.09 -15.63
N LEU A 174 3.09 -7.81 -16.46
CA LEU A 174 3.17 -9.26 -16.44
C LEU A 174 4.41 -9.65 -15.63
N ASN A 175 4.22 -10.33 -14.50
CA ASN A 175 5.29 -10.65 -13.55
C ASN A 175 5.08 -12.01 -12.87
N TYR A 176 6.04 -12.40 -12.03
CA TYR A 176 5.93 -13.54 -11.13
C TYR A 176 4.55 -13.58 -10.44
N SER A 177 3.98 -14.78 -10.35
CA SER A 177 2.70 -14.98 -9.67
C SER A 177 2.80 -14.63 -8.19
N PRO A 178 1.83 -13.90 -7.62
CA PRO A 178 1.64 -13.76 -6.18
C PRO A 178 1.48 -15.11 -5.49
N MET A 179 1.91 -15.23 -4.24
CA MET A 179 1.85 -16.50 -3.48
C MET A 179 0.40 -16.98 -3.28
N VAL A 180 -0.52 -16.04 -3.03
CA VAL A 180 -1.96 -16.26 -3.13
C VAL A 180 -2.51 -15.29 -4.16
N TYR A 181 -3.26 -15.81 -5.14
CA TYR A 181 -3.71 -15.04 -6.29
C TYR A 181 -5.19 -15.22 -6.58
N ALA A 182 -5.85 -14.16 -7.04
CA ALA A 182 -7.17 -14.24 -7.65
C ALA A 182 -7.34 -13.13 -8.70
N TYR A 183 -7.99 -13.45 -9.80
CA TYR A 183 -8.29 -12.48 -10.87
C TYR A 183 -9.75 -12.63 -11.32
N GLY A 184 -10.53 -11.55 -11.19
CA GLY A 184 -11.93 -11.51 -11.64
C GLY A 184 -12.88 -12.48 -10.94
N GLN A 185 -12.60 -12.87 -9.69
CA GLN A 185 -13.39 -13.84 -8.95
C GLN A 185 -14.46 -13.18 -8.07
N ASN A 186 -15.52 -13.91 -7.75
CA ASN A 186 -16.59 -13.43 -6.88
C ASN A 186 -16.86 -14.41 -5.73
N ASN A 187 -17.19 -13.86 -4.56
CA ASN A 187 -17.52 -14.63 -3.36
C ASN A 187 -16.37 -15.58 -2.99
N ILE A 188 -15.24 -14.99 -2.57
CA ILE A 188 -14.03 -15.73 -2.21
C ILE A 188 -13.65 -15.46 -0.75
N ALA A 189 -13.14 -16.48 -0.07
CA ALA A 189 -12.63 -16.33 1.29
C ALA A 189 -11.29 -17.03 1.48
N LEU A 190 -10.36 -16.36 2.17
CA LEU A 190 -9.14 -16.93 2.72
C LEU A 190 -9.18 -16.71 4.22
N THR A 191 -9.20 -17.78 5.00
CA THR A 191 -9.38 -17.69 6.45
C THR A 191 -8.42 -18.60 7.20
N GLY A 192 -8.05 -18.21 8.42
CA GLY A 192 -7.48 -19.05 9.44
C GLY A 192 -8.45 -19.23 10.60
N GLU A 193 -8.45 -20.39 11.25
CA GLU A 193 -9.23 -20.64 12.46
C GLU A 193 -8.87 -19.65 13.59
N ASP A 194 -7.58 -19.40 13.78
CA ASP A 194 -7.02 -18.38 14.68
C ASP A 194 -5.60 -17.99 14.20
N TRP A 195 -4.94 -17.08 14.94
CA TRP A 195 -3.62 -16.55 14.60
C TRP A 195 -2.50 -17.61 14.54
N THR A 196 -2.75 -18.86 14.95
CA THR A 196 -1.79 -19.96 14.77
C THR A 196 -1.80 -20.53 13.34
N ALA A 197 -2.84 -20.25 12.55
CA ALA A 197 -2.88 -20.56 11.13
C ALA A 197 -1.99 -19.58 10.36
N THR A 198 -0.90 -20.07 9.77
CA THR A 198 0.19 -19.24 9.24
C THR A 198 0.38 -19.42 7.74
N LEU A 199 0.50 -18.30 7.02
CA LEU A 199 0.97 -18.20 5.64
C LEU A 199 2.38 -17.57 5.67
N ASP A 200 3.40 -18.33 5.28
CA ASP A 200 4.80 -17.93 5.39
C ASP A 200 5.44 -17.81 4.00
N GLY A 201 5.79 -16.57 3.65
CA GLY A 201 6.38 -16.24 2.35
C GLY A 201 7.87 -16.54 2.23
N GLN A 202 8.57 -16.83 3.34
CA GLN A 202 10.01 -17.10 3.36
C GLN A 202 10.87 -16.07 2.60
N GLY A 203 10.46 -14.80 2.59
CA GLY A 203 11.01 -13.71 1.79
C GLY A 203 12.50 -13.42 2.04
N GLY A 204 12.94 -13.61 3.28
CA GLY A 204 14.32 -13.44 3.72
C GLY A 204 15.20 -14.68 3.56
N LEU A 205 14.65 -15.83 3.15
CA LEU A 205 15.38 -17.09 3.05
C LEU A 205 16.15 -17.18 1.71
N PRO A 206 17.47 -17.47 1.73
CA PRO A 206 18.24 -17.56 0.49
C PRO A 206 17.82 -18.70 -0.43
N PHE A 207 17.68 -18.42 -1.73
CA PHE A 207 17.43 -19.41 -2.79
C PHE A 207 18.69 -19.80 -3.59
N ASN A 208 19.86 -19.23 -3.25
CA ASN A 208 21.14 -19.58 -3.86
C ASN A 208 22.33 -19.41 -2.90
N ASP A 209 23.49 -19.95 -3.29
CA ASP A 209 24.73 -19.91 -2.51
C ASP A 209 25.31 -18.49 -2.34
N GLN A 210 24.89 -17.54 -3.19
CA GLN A 210 25.29 -16.14 -3.09
C GLN A 210 24.51 -15.37 -1.99
N GLY A 211 23.58 -16.06 -1.32
CA GLY A 211 22.75 -15.48 -0.27
C GLY A 211 21.66 -14.56 -0.82
N ASP A 212 21.24 -14.75 -2.09
CA ASP A 212 20.09 -14.03 -2.63
C ASP A 212 18.80 -14.62 -2.09
N CYS A 213 17.92 -13.73 -1.65
CA CYS A 213 16.55 -14.00 -1.30
C CYS A 213 15.69 -12.93 -1.96
N TRP A 214 14.36 -13.02 -1.82
CA TRP A 214 13.49 -11.98 -2.36
C TRP A 214 13.92 -10.60 -1.87
N TRP A 215 14.20 -10.44 -0.58
CA TRP A 215 14.52 -9.12 -0.02
C TRP A 215 15.81 -8.48 -0.56
N THR A 216 16.78 -9.26 -1.05
CA THR A 216 18.01 -8.70 -1.64
C THR A 216 17.73 -7.94 -2.93
N TRP A 217 16.63 -8.25 -3.63
CA TRP A 217 16.26 -7.60 -4.88
C TRP A 217 15.87 -6.14 -4.72
N LYS A 218 15.60 -5.67 -3.49
CA LYS A 218 15.42 -4.24 -3.24
C LYS A 218 16.67 -3.44 -3.58
N GLY A 219 17.87 -3.97 -3.31
CA GLY A 219 19.14 -3.40 -3.79
C GLY A 219 19.36 -1.90 -3.50
N LYS A 220 19.10 -1.43 -2.27
CA LYS A 220 19.32 -0.02 -1.89
C LYS A 220 20.37 0.11 -0.78
N GLN A 221 21.30 1.04 -0.98
CA GLN A 221 22.33 1.38 0.00
C GLN A 221 21.80 2.20 1.18
N LYS A 222 20.69 2.92 1.00
CA LYS A 222 20.03 3.71 2.05
C LYS A 222 18.52 3.59 1.91
N THR A 223 17.83 3.21 2.97
CA THR A 223 16.37 3.33 3.02
C THR A 223 15.97 4.65 3.70
N ILE A 224 14.67 4.94 3.72
CA ILE A 224 14.11 6.22 4.17
C ILE A 224 14.01 6.29 5.71
N ASN A 225 14.15 5.16 6.42
CA ASN A 225 14.05 5.13 7.88
C ASN A 225 15.38 5.53 8.55
N SER A 226 15.32 6.37 9.59
CA SER A 226 16.51 6.78 10.36
C SER A 226 16.92 5.77 11.43
N ILE A 227 16.04 4.82 11.76
CA ILE A 227 16.30 3.75 12.75
C ILE A 227 15.92 2.39 12.12
N GLY A 228 16.90 1.48 12.00
CA GLY A 228 16.66 0.05 11.75
C GLY A 228 16.52 -0.41 10.29
N GLN A 229 16.81 0.43 9.29
CA GLN A 229 16.77 0.05 7.88
C GLN A 229 17.89 0.75 7.08
N GLY A 230 19.13 0.72 7.56
CA GLY A 230 20.25 1.44 6.96
C GLY A 230 20.53 1.05 5.50
N THR A 231 20.52 -0.25 5.17
CA THR A 231 20.71 -0.81 3.82
C THR A 231 19.71 -1.94 3.62
N THR A 232 19.44 -2.34 2.38
CA THR A 232 18.70 -3.58 2.13
C THR A 232 19.52 -4.82 2.52
N PRO A 233 18.86 -5.93 2.90
CA PRO A 233 19.52 -7.23 3.10
C PRO A 233 20.53 -7.58 2.01
N ASN A 234 21.74 -7.96 2.41
CA ASN A 234 22.84 -8.37 1.52
C ASN A 234 23.14 -7.37 0.37
N PHE A 235 22.97 -6.06 0.60
CA PHE A 235 23.28 -5.05 -0.41
C PHE A 235 24.75 -5.12 -0.85
N LYS A 236 24.98 -5.18 -2.16
CA LYS A 236 26.30 -5.10 -2.78
C LYS A 236 26.21 -4.20 -4.02
N ALA A 237 27.04 -3.17 -4.09
CA ALA A 237 27.05 -2.26 -5.23
C ALA A 237 27.31 -3.02 -6.55
N GLY A 238 26.56 -2.69 -7.61
CA GLY A 238 26.66 -3.33 -8.92
C GLY A 238 25.99 -4.72 -9.03
N LYS A 239 25.51 -5.30 -7.94
CA LYS A 239 24.71 -6.54 -7.99
C LYS A 239 23.36 -6.25 -8.66
N MET A 240 22.86 -7.20 -9.46
CA MET A 240 21.56 -7.06 -10.09
C MET A 240 20.43 -6.98 -9.04
N SER A 241 19.50 -6.04 -9.26
CA SER A 241 18.39 -5.72 -8.36
C SER A 241 17.34 -4.90 -9.11
N GLU A 242 16.22 -4.59 -8.46
CA GLU A 242 15.18 -3.71 -9.03
C GLU A 242 15.73 -2.29 -9.35
N ASN A 243 16.81 -1.87 -8.69
CA ASN A 243 17.42 -0.54 -8.81
C ASN A 243 18.71 -0.54 -9.68
N THR A 244 19.10 -1.68 -10.24
CA THR A 244 20.27 -1.79 -11.13
C THR A 244 19.82 -1.76 -12.58
N VAL A 245 20.55 -1.06 -13.45
CA VAL A 245 20.26 -1.02 -14.90
C VAL A 245 20.20 -2.45 -15.45
N ASN A 246 19.06 -2.85 -15.99
CA ASN A 246 18.87 -4.19 -16.52
C ASN A 246 19.11 -4.19 -18.04
N PRO A 247 20.11 -4.94 -18.56
CA PRO A 247 20.39 -4.99 -19.98
C PRO A 247 19.25 -5.62 -20.81
N LEU A 248 18.30 -6.30 -20.17
CA LEU A 248 17.09 -6.81 -20.84
C LEU A 248 16.07 -5.70 -21.16
N ASN A 249 16.12 -4.57 -20.45
CA ASN A 249 15.24 -3.43 -20.71
C ASN A 249 15.74 -2.65 -21.92
N ALA A 250 14.78 -2.14 -22.71
CA ALA A 250 15.07 -1.43 -23.95
C ALA A 250 16.08 -0.30 -23.76
N VAL A 251 17.00 -0.16 -24.72
CA VAL A 251 18.01 0.92 -24.74
C VAL A 251 17.41 2.30 -25.01
N SER A 252 16.20 2.35 -25.59
CA SER A 252 15.46 3.58 -25.87
C SER A 252 13.96 3.32 -25.89
N LEU A 253 13.17 4.26 -25.37
CA LEU A 253 11.71 4.24 -25.48
C LEU A 253 11.22 4.23 -26.93
N SER A 254 11.99 4.74 -27.90
CA SER A 254 11.61 4.70 -29.31
C SER A 254 11.35 3.28 -29.83
N THR A 255 11.99 2.27 -29.23
CA THR A 255 11.83 0.86 -29.61
C THR A 255 10.54 0.23 -29.07
N VAL A 256 10.03 0.72 -27.94
CA VAL A 256 8.85 0.16 -27.26
C VAL A 256 7.61 1.04 -27.41
N ALA A 257 7.78 2.34 -27.58
CA ALA A 257 6.77 3.37 -27.78
C ALA A 257 7.16 4.32 -28.95
N PRO A 258 7.16 3.82 -30.20
CA PRO A 258 7.60 4.60 -31.37
C PRO A 258 6.71 5.81 -31.71
N ALA A 259 5.49 5.85 -31.16
CA ALA A 259 4.54 6.93 -31.40
C ALA A 259 4.85 8.22 -30.63
N LEU A 260 5.70 8.15 -29.59
CA LEU A 260 6.08 9.33 -28.82
C LEU A 260 6.91 10.31 -29.67
N THR A 261 6.77 11.59 -29.39
CA THR A 261 7.70 12.62 -29.86
C THR A 261 9.04 12.49 -29.14
N GLU A 262 10.09 13.14 -29.67
CA GLU A 262 11.40 13.16 -28.99
C GLU A 262 11.33 13.86 -27.63
N ALA A 263 10.55 14.94 -27.51
CA ALA A 263 10.38 15.66 -26.26
C ALA A 263 9.71 14.79 -25.18
N GLU A 264 8.67 14.03 -25.53
CA GLU A 264 8.02 13.10 -24.61
C GLU A 264 8.96 11.97 -24.18
N ARG A 265 9.75 11.43 -25.12
CA ARG A 265 10.76 10.40 -24.78
C ARG A 265 11.80 10.93 -23.80
N ILE A 266 12.35 12.11 -24.04
CA ILE A 266 13.34 12.74 -23.15
C ILE A 266 12.74 12.96 -21.76
N LEU A 267 11.50 13.46 -21.70
CA LEU A 267 10.81 13.70 -20.43
C LEU A 267 10.62 12.40 -19.62
N ILE A 268 10.22 11.31 -20.26
CA ILE A 268 9.96 10.03 -19.58
C ILE A 268 11.26 9.31 -19.19
N GLN A 269 12.24 9.26 -20.10
CA GLN A 269 13.54 8.61 -19.84
C GLN A 269 14.35 9.36 -18.77
N GLY A 270 14.26 10.69 -18.75
CA GLY A 270 15.17 11.51 -17.94
C GLY A 270 16.63 11.36 -18.38
N GLU A 271 17.55 11.73 -17.50
CA GLU A 271 18.98 11.71 -17.80
C GLU A 271 19.62 10.32 -17.55
N GLY A 272 20.48 9.89 -18.48
CA GLY A 272 21.26 8.66 -18.37
C GLY A 272 20.43 7.37 -18.45
N ASP A 273 21.00 6.27 -17.95
CA ASP A 273 20.41 4.93 -18.07
C ASP A 273 19.56 4.50 -16.86
N ARG A 274 19.40 5.35 -15.84
CA ARG A 274 18.72 4.97 -14.58
C ARG A 274 17.30 4.45 -14.82
N TRP A 275 16.59 5.01 -15.80
CA TRP A 275 15.23 4.61 -16.18
C TRP A 275 15.14 3.15 -16.67
N ARG A 276 16.27 2.50 -17.00
CA ARG A 276 16.33 1.11 -17.44
C ARG A 276 16.52 0.11 -16.28
N SER A 277 16.56 0.57 -15.04
CA SER A 277 16.38 -0.32 -13.88
C SER A 277 14.92 -0.76 -13.80
N ASP A 278 14.63 -1.99 -13.38
CA ASP A 278 13.26 -2.54 -13.45
C ASP A 278 12.23 -1.66 -12.69
N ALA A 279 12.61 -1.12 -11.52
CA ALA A 279 11.77 -0.25 -10.69
C ALA A 279 11.51 1.15 -11.29
N GLN A 280 12.22 1.53 -12.36
CA GLN A 280 12.02 2.79 -13.08
C GLN A 280 11.49 2.55 -14.50
N TYR A 281 11.81 1.39 -15.08
CA TYR A 281 11.39 1.01 -16.42
C TYR A 281 9.89 0.77 -16.47
N LEU A 282 9.31 0.08 -15.48
CA LEU A 282 7.87 -0.15 -15.43
C LEU A 282 7.04 1.17 -15.39
N PRO A 283 7.32 2.13 -14.48
CA PRO A 283 6.71 3.46 -14.53
C PRO A 283 6.90 4.16 -15.88
N ALA A 284 8.09 4.09 -16.47
CA ALA A 284 8.36 4.69 -17.79
C ALA A 284 7.51 4.07 -18.90
N LEU A 285 7.26 2.75 -18.86
CA LEU A 285 6.34 2.08 -19.79
C LEU A 285 4.88 2.52 -19.58
N SER A 286 4.46 2.80 -18.34
CA SER A 286 3.15 3.38 -18.04
C SER A 286 3.01 4.77 -18.63
N GLU A 287 3.95 5.68 -18.34
CA GLU A 287 3.97 7.04 -18.90
C GLU A 287 4.03 7.05 -20.43
N ALA A 288 4.74 6.08 -21.03
CA ALA A 288 4.83 5.94 -22.48
C ALA A 288 3.58 5.33 -23.13
N GLY A 289 2.55 4.97 -22.36
CA GLY A 289 1.32 4.36 -22.85
C GLY A 289 1.52 2.96 -23.45
N VAL A 290 2.58 2.25 -23.05
CA VAL A 290 2.83 0.89 -23.54
C VAL A 290 1.75 -0.04 -22.98
N ALA A 291 1.13 -0.84 -23.83
CA ALA A 291 0.07 -1.77 -23.41
C ALA A 291 0.59 -2.82 -22.41
N LEU A 292 -0.24 -3.21 -21.44
CA LEU A 292 0.07 -4.23 -20.41
C LEU A 292 0.69 -5.51 -20.98
N SER A 293 0.17 -6.03 -22.09
CA SER A 293 0.67 -7.26 -22.73
C SER A 293 2.13 -7.18 -23.19
N ARG A 294 2.71 -5.98 -23.25
CA ARG A 294 4.11 -5.72 -23.62
C ARG A 294 4.99 -5.32 -22.44
N ARG A 295 4.44 -5.28 -21.21
CA ARG A 295 5.16 -4.96 -19.97
C ARG A 295 5.57 -6.25 -19.26
N VAL A 296 6.50 -6.97 -19.87
CA VAL A 296 6.93 -8.33 -19.45
C VAL A 296 8.18 -8.24 -18.57
N PHE A 297 8.11 -8.81 -17.37
CA PHE A 297 9.23 -8.91 -16.43
C PHE A 297 9.53 -10.39 -16.12
N GLY A 298 9.23 -10.90 -14.92
CA GLY A 298 9.45 -12.30 -14.58
C GLY A 298 10.93 -12.71 -14.65
N VAL A 299 11.23 -13.90 -15.21
CA VAL A 299 12.59 -14.45 -15.25
C VAL A 299 13.57 -13.48 -15.93
N GLY A 300 14.66 -13.15 -15.22
CA GLY A 300 15.68 -12.18 -15.65
C GLY A 300 15.45 -10.75 -15.13
N HIS A 301 14.32 -10.50 -14.48
CA HIS A 301 13.96 -9.23 -13.85
C HIS A 301 13.79 -9.39 -12.34
N TYR A 302 13.76 -8.26 -11.63
CA TYR A 302 13.92 -8.22 -10.16
C TYR A 302 12.73 -7.55 -9.45
N LEU A 303 11.54 -7.58 -10.06
CA LEU A 303 10.30 -7.10 -9.46
C LEU A 303 9.68 -8.21 -8.59
N ARG A 304 9.72 -8.04 -7.28
CA ARG A 304 9.17 -9.02 -6.31
C ARG A 304 7.63 -9.07 -6.39
N PRO A 305 7.01 -10.26 -6.29
CA PRO A 305 5.55 -10.38 -6.26
C PRO A 305 4.99 -10.08 -4.84
N PRO A 306 3.76 -9.54 -4.72
CA PRO A 306 3.05 -9.51 -3.44
C PRO A 306 2.81 -10.92 -2.87
N MET A 307 2.56 -11.00 -1.56
CA MET A 307 2.17 -12.25 -0.92
C MET A 307 0.74 -12.64 -1.32
N ILE A 308 -0.26 -11.79 -1.02
CA ILE A 308 -1.66 -12.00 -1.42
C ILE A 308 -2.05 -10.88 -2.37
N GLN A 309 -2.40 -11.20 -3.61
CA GLN A 309 -2.90 -10.21 -4.58
C GLN A 309 -4.21 -10.69 -5.21
N ILE A 310 -5.23 -9.85 -5.12
CA ILE A 310 -6.59 -10.15 -5.56
C ILE A 310 -7.01 -9.01 -6.48
N ILE A 311 -7.26 -9.28 -7.76
CA ILE A 311 -7.48 -8.23 -8.76
C ILE A 311 -8.91 -8.37 -9.32
N GLY A 312 -9.67 -7.27 -9.33
CA GLY A 312 -10.99 -7.22 -9.97
C GLY A 312 -12.03 -8.13 -9.31
N CYS A 313 -11.86 -8.49 -8.03
CA CYS A 313 -12.75 -9.41 -7.33
C CYS A 313 -13.85 -8.70 -6.55
N THR A 314 -14.96 -9.40 -6.31
CA THR A 314 -16.09 -8.87 -5.54
C THR A 314 -16.48 -9.83 -4.42
N ASN A 315 -16.89 -9.30 -3.26
CA ASN A 315 -17.27 -10.08 -2.08
C ASN A 315 -16.09 -10.95 -1.60
N VAL A 316 -15.13 -10.30 -0.93
CA VAL A 316 -13.85 -10.89 -0.50
C VAL A 316 -13.78 -10.88 1.02
N LEU A 317 -13.47 -12.04 1.61
CA LEU A 317 -13.21 -12.19 3.04
C LEU A 317 -11.77 -12.68 3.27
N LEU A 318 -11.01 -11.91 4.06
CA LEU A 318 -9.68 -12.26 4.55
C LEU A 318 -9.74 -12.27 6.08
N GLU A 319 -9.59 -13.42 6.74
CA GLU A 319 -9.92 -13.49 8.17
C GLU A 319 -9.03 -14.42 9.01
N GLY A 320 -8.62 -13.96 10.19
CA GLY A 320 -8.17 -14.81 11.29
C GLY A 320 -6.77 -15.44 11.19
N TYR A 321 -6.11 -15.42 10.02
CA TYR A 321 -4.78 -15.99 9.84
C TYR A 321 -3.64 -15.02 10.21
N HIS A 322 -2.44 -15.58 10.32
CA HIS A 322 -1.18 -14.86 10.44
C HIS A 322 -0.41 -14.94 9.11
N VAL A 323 0.08 -13.81 8.60
CA VAL A 323 0.95 -13.75 7.43
C VAL A 323 2.33 -13.24 7.84
N ILE A 324 3.37 -13.97 7.43
CA ILE A 324 4.74 -13.67 7.82
C ILE A 324 5.74 -13.72 6.66
N GLN A 325 6.87 -13.02 6.84
CA GLN A 325 8.06 -13.10 5.98
C GLN A 325 7.75 -12.95 4.49
N THR A 326 7.02 -11.91 4.11
CA THR A 326 6.53 -11.76 2.74
C THR A 326 7.60 -11.23 1.78
N PRO A 327 7.61 -11.60 0.49
CA PRO A 327 8.57 -11.06 -0.49
C PRO A 327 8.47 -9.53 -0.70
N PHE A 328 7.24 -9.02 -0.61
CA PHE A 328 6.81 -7.65 -0.90
C PHE A 328 5.54 -7.34 -0.07
N TRP A 329 4.60 -6.53 -0.59
CA TRP A 329 3.31 -6.21 0.06
C TRP A 329 2.55 -7.46 0.50
N MET A 330 2.04 -7.46 1.73
CA MET A 330 1.40 -8.62 2.34
C MET A 330 0.01 -8.88 1.75
N HIS A 331 -0.79 -7.82 1.57
CA HIS A 331 -2.14 -7.91 1.05
C HIS A 331 -2.41 -6.78 0.07
N HIS A 332 -2.62 -7.11 -1.21
CA HIS A 332 -2.79 -6.15 -2.28
C HIS A 332 -4.07 -6.43 -3.08
N PRO A 333 -5.26 -6.10 -2.53
CA PRO A 333 -6.46 -6.09 -3.36
C PRO A 333 -6.43 -4.89 -4.30
N VAL A 334 -6.67 -5.16 -5.59
CA VAL A 334 -6.69 -4.16 -6.68
C VAL A 334 -8.06 -4.18 -7.34
N HIS A 335 -8.70 -3.02 -7.50
CA HIS A 335 -9.99 -2.89 -8.18
C HIS A 335 -11.08 -3.84 -7.63
N CYS A 336 -11.05 -4.09 -6.32
CA CYS A 336 -11.96 -5.00 -5.67
C CYS A 336 -13.14 -4.26 -5.01
N ARG A 337 -14.26 -4.98 -4.81
CA ARG A 337 -15.48 -4.44 -4.19
C ARG A 337 -15.98 -5.31 -3.06
N ASN A 338 -16.49 -4.71 -1.99
CA ASN A 338 -17.01 -5.40 -0.81
C ASN A 338 -15.95 -6.32 -0.19
N ILE A 339 -14.97 -5.72 0.47
CA ILE A 339 -13.83 -6.43 1.06
C ILE A 339 -13.93 -6.32 2.58
N VAL A 340 -13.77 -7.45 3.26
CA VAL A 340 -13.56 -7.48 4.71
C VAL A 340 -12.23 -8.14 4.97
N ILE A 341 -11.33 -7.43 5.64
CA ILE A 341 -10.17 -8.03 6.30
C ILE A 341 -10.35 -7.91 7.81
N ARG A 342 -10.38 -9.05 8.51
CA ARG A 342 -10.71 -9.09 9.93
C ARG A 342 -9.78 -10.00 10.73
N ASN A 343 -9.32 -9.54 11.90
CA ASN A 343 -8.53 -10.36 12.84
C ASN A 343 -7.30 -11.01 12.19
N VAL A 344 -6.73 -10.37 11.16
CA VAL A 344 -5.51 -10.84 10.50
C VAL A 344 -4.30 -10.28 11.24
N HIS A 345 -3.30 -11.11 11.47
CA HIS A 345 -2.00 -10.68 11.97
C HIS A 345 -1.04 -10.57 10.78
N ALA A 346 -0.49 -9.38 10.55
CA ALA A 346 0.42 -9.10 9.46
C ALA A 346 1.79 -8.73 10.02
N HIS A 347 2.78 -9.62 9.89
CA HIS A 347 4.09 -9.48 10.53
C HIS A 347 5.24 -9.80 9.57
N SER A 348 5.86 -8.75 9.02
CA SER A 348 7.04 -8.90 8.16
C SER A 348 7.85 -7.61 8.16
N HIS A 349 9.13 -7.68 8.51
CA HIS A 349 10.05 -6.53 8.58
C HIS A 349 10.98 -6.40 7.37
N GLY A 350 10.67 -7.12 6.29
CA GLY A 350 11.37 -7.02 5.02
C GLY A 350 11.14 -5.68 4.30
N PRO A 351 11.92 -5.41 3.23
CA PRO A 351 11.74 -4.20 2.41
C PRO A 351 10.39 -4.19 1.71
N ASN A 352 9.65 -3.09 1.83
CA ASN A 352 8.30 -2.94 1.25
C ASN A 352 7.34 -4.02 1.75
N SER A 353 7.46 -4.40 3.02
CA SER A 353 6.50 -5.28 3.68
C SER A 353 5.35 -4.46 4.25
N ASP A 354 4.60 -3.82 3.36
CA ASP A 354 3.36 -3.10 3.68
C ASP A 354 2.29 -4.12 4.13
N GLY A 355 1.48 -3.77 5.13
CA GLY A 355 0.52 -4.70 5.73
C GLY A 355 -0.75 -4.90 4.91
N PHE A 356 -1.43 -3.82 4.52
CA PHE A 356 -2.64 -3.88 3.70
C PHE A 356 -2.73 -2.70 2.72
N ASP A 357 -2.80 -3.02 1.43
CA ASP A 357 -2.69 -2.09 0.31
C ASP A 357 -3.95 -2.08 -0.57
N PRO A 358 -5.10 -1.58 -0.10
CA PRO A 358 -6.28 -1.50 -0.94
C PRO A 358 -6.07 -0.47 -2.04
N GLU A 359 -6.02 -0.96 -3.28
CA GLU A 359 -5.74 -0.16 -4.47
C GLU A 359 -6.95 -0.07 -5.38
N ALA A 360 -7.45 1.14 -5.64
CA ALA A 360 -8.68 1.38 -6.41
C ALA A 360 -9.88 0.52 -5.95
N CYS A 361 -9.98 0.25 -4.64
CA CYS A 361 -11.01 -0.60 -4.06
C CYS A 361 -12.22 0.22 -3.57
N ASP A 362 -13.39 -0.40 -3.51
CA ASP A 362 -14.63 0.25 -3.10
C ASP A 362 -15.39 -0.58 -2.05
N HIS A 363 -15.80 0.04 -0.95
CA HIS A 363 -16.43 -0.60 0.21
C HIS A 363 -15.50 -1.63 0.85
N VAL A 364 -14.64 -1.15 1.74
CA VAL A 364 -13.64 -1.95 2.45
C VAL A 364 -13.80 -1.77 3.96
N LEU A 365 -13.79 -2.86 4.70
CA LEU A 365 -13.69 -2.87 6.16
C LEU A 365 -12.40 -3.57 6.59
N VAL A 366 -11.59 -2.87 7.38
CA VAL A 366 -10.42 -3.38 8.09
C VAL A 366 -10.77 -3.38 9.59
N GLU A 367 -10.81 -4.54 10.22
CA GLU A 367 -11.32 -4.68 11.59
C GLU A 367 -10.50 -5.65 12.45
N GLY A 368 -10.06 -5.21 13.63
CA GLY A 368 -9.44 -6.14 14.59
C GLY A 368 -8.06 -6.68 14.15
N CYS A 369 -7.44 -6.10 13.11
CA CYS A 369 -6.16 -6.56 12.60
C CYS A 369 -4.99 -6.02 13.42
N THR A 370 -3.89 -6.77 13.41
CA THR A 370 -2.61 -6.38 14.03
C THR A 370 -1.55 -6.27 12.96
N PHE A 371 -0.85 -5.14 12.91
CA PHE A 371 0.18 -4.84 11.91
C PHE A 371 1.53 -4.60 12.59
N ASP A 372 2.53 -5.39 12.24
CA ASP A 372 3.93 -5.19 12.62
C ASP A 372 4.80 -5.28 11.37
N THR A 373 5.05 -4.12 10.75
CA THR A 373 5.45 -4.04 9.35
C THR A 373 6.82 -3.40 9.14
N GLY A 374 7.48 -3.80 8.06
CA GLY A 374 8.74 -3.21 7.59
C GLY A 374 8.55 -1.90 6.82
N ASP A 375 7.33 -1.64 6.36
CA ASP A 375 6.92 -0.41 5.66
C ASP A 375 5.56 0.07 6.24
N ASP A 376 4.69 0.71 5.48
CA ASP A 376 3.36 1.17 5.96
C ASP A 376 2.50 0.01 6.52
N CYS A 377 1.83 0.21 7.67
CA CYS A 377 0.90 -0.78 8.21
C CYS A 377 -0.31 -0.95 7.29
N ILE A 378 -0.90 0.18 6.88
CA ILE A 378 -1.96 0.26 5.87
C ILE A 378 -1.59 1.37 4.89
N ALA A 379 -1.58 1.07 3.59
CA ALA A 379 -1.33 2.03 2.53
C ALA A 379 -2.45 1.99 1.48
N ILE A 380 -3.40 2.93 1.58
CA ILE A 380 -4.47 3.06 0.59
C ILE A 380 -3.91 3.68 -0.69
N LYS A 381 -4.16 3.06 -1.84
CA LYS A 381 -3.61 3.43 -3.15
C LYS A 381 -4.70 3.50 -4.22
N ALA A 382 -4.40 4.04 -5.39
CA ALA A 382 -5.32 4.17 -6.52
C ALA A 382 -4.57 4.36 -7.85
N GLY A 383 -3.54 3.57 -8.13
CA GLY A 383 -2.76 3.69 -9.36
C GLY A 383 -1.66 4.77 -9.29
N LYS A 384 -0.71 4.66 -10.22
CA LYS A 384 0.42 5.58 -10.42
C LYS A 384 0.55 5.92 -11.91
N ASP A 385 1.18 7.05 -12.22
CA ASP A 385 1.48 7.48 -13.59
C ASP A 385 0.20 7.55 -14.45
N LEU A 386 0.14 6.84 -15.58
CA LEU A 386 -1.06 6.77 -16.44
C LEU A 386 -1.98 5.59 -16.10
N ASP A 387 -1.56 4.67 -15.23
CA ASP A 387 -2.30 3.44 -14.89
C ASP A 387 -3.42 3.70 -13.86
N THR A 388 -4.35 4.59 -14.23
CA THR A 388 -5.44 5.11 -13.38
C THR A 388 -6.83 4.57 -13.75
N GLN A 389 -6.90 3.62 -14.68
CA GLN A 389 -8.14 3.15 -15.30
C GLN A 389 -9.17 2.54 -14.33
N TYR A 390 -8.72 2.09 -13.16
CA TYR A 390 -9.58 1.47 -12.15
C TYR A 390 -10.34 2.48 -11.28
N GLY A 391 -10.00 3.77 -11.38
CA GLY A 391 -10.63 4.85 -10.61
C GLY A 391 -10.12 4.93 -9.16
N PRO A 392 -10.88 5.61 -8.28
CA PRO A 392 -10.42 5.89 -6.93
C PRO A 392 -10.53 4.70 -5.98
N SER A 393 -9.70 4.69 -4.95
CA SER A 393 -10.01 3.96 -3.71
C SER A 393 -11.02 4.76 -2.89
N GLN A 394 -12.13 4.13 -2.49
CA GLN A 394 -13.19 4.82 -1.80
C GLN A 394 -14.02 3.97 -0.83
N ASN A 395 -14.65 4.66 0.13
CA ASN A 395 -15.56 4.05 1.09
C ASN A 395 -14.85 2.98 1.93
N ILE A 396 -13.83 3.41 2.67
CA ILE A 396 -12.94 2.52 3.43
C ILE A 396 -13.07 2.85 4.91
N VAL A 397 -13.34 1.84 5.72
CA VAL A 397 -13.39 1.94 7.19
C VAL A 397 -12.30 1.09 7.80
N ILE A 398 -11.53 1.68 8.70
CA ILE A 398 -10.47 1.04 9.48
C ILE A 398 -10.84 1.21 10.95
N GLN A 399 -11.03 0.10 11.67
CA GLN A 399 -11.41 0.17 13.09
C GLN A 399 -10.82 -0.93 13.95
N ASN A 400 -10.63 -0.61 15.23
CA ASN A 400 -10.21 -1.58 16.26
C ASN A 400 -8.90 -2.32 15.90
N CYS A 401 -7.99 -1.69 15.15
CA CYS A 401 -6.72 -2.30 14.74
C CYS A 401 -5.56 -1.80 15.62
N ILE A 402 -4.50 -2.60 15.67
CA ILE A 402 -3.25 -2.29 16.37
C ILE A 402 -2.12 -2.17 15.37
N MET A 403 -1.33 -1.10 15.45
CA MET A 403 -0.14 -0.86 14.64
C MET A 403 1.10 -0.82 15.54
N HIS A 404 1.92 -1.87 15.50
CA HIS A 404 3.13 -2.00 16.33
C HIS A 404 4.35 -1.29 15.75
N SER A 405 4.54 -1.29 14.43
CA SER A 405 5.68 -0.68 13.74
C SER A 405 5.37 -0.46 12.26
N GLY A 406 6.09 0.46 11.62
CA GLY A 406 5.98 0.68 10.19
C GLY A 406 6.37 2.09 9.74
N HIS A 407 6.36 2.34 8.43
CA HIS A 407 6.63 3.67 7.87
C HIS A 407 5.44 4.63 7.98
N GLY A 408 4.26 4.13 8.29
CA GLY A 408 3.04 4.89 8.48
C GLY A 408 1.94 4.00 9.01
N GLY A 409 1.18 4.47 10.01
CA GLY A 409 0.12 3.67 10.63
C GLY A 409 -1.10 3.56 9.73
N VAL A 410 -1.68 4.71 9.35
CA VAL A 410 -2.66 4.82 8.27
C VAL A 410 -2.08 5.78 7.22
N THR A 411 -1.75 5.23 6.07
CA THR A 411 -1.14 5.95 4.96
C THR A 411 -2.09 6.03 3.76
N LEU A 412 -2.24 7.22 3.18
CA LEU A 412 -2.87 7.43 1.87
C LEU A 412 -1.77 7.80 0.86
N GLY A 413 -1.55 6.95 -0.15
CA GLY A 413 -0.54 7.14 -1.19
C GLY A 413 0.75 6.31 -1.02
N SER A 414 1.82 6.55 -1.79
CA SER A 414 1.98 7.69 -2.69
C SER A 414 1.24 7.56 -4.01
N GLU A 415 0.87 6.33 -4.37
CA GLU A 415 0.23 5.95 -5.63
C GLU A 415 -1.26 6.26 -5.54
N MET A 416 -1.65 7.53 -5.73
CA MET A 416 -3.03 8.02 -5.55
C MET A 416 -3.58 8.69 -6.82
N ALA A 417 -3.03 8.35 -7.98
CA ALA A 417 -3.31 9.05 -9.24
C ALA A 417 -4.78 8.97 -9.69
N GLY A 418 -5.47 7.86 -9.40
CA GLY A 418 -6.92 7.69 -9.60
C GLY A 418 -7.81 8.36 -8.54
N GLY A 419 -7.21 8.84 -7.45
CA GLY A 419 -7.88 9.49 -6.32
C GLY A 419 -8.14 8.56 -5.13
N ILE A 420 -8.17 9.14 -3.93
CA ILE A 420 -8.58 8.45 -2.69
C ILE A 420 -9.60 9.32 -1.97
N GLN A 421 -10.74 8.73 -1.60
CA GLN A 421 -11.79 9.46 -0.90
C GLN A 421 -12.65 8.66 0.06
N ASN A 422 -13.27 9.33 1.02
CA ASN A 422 -14.20 8.72 1.99
C ASN A 422 -13.52 7.59 2.76
N VAL A 423 -12.47 7.96 3.49
CA VAL A 423 -11.71 7.06 4.37
C VAL A 423 -12.00 7.42 5.81
N PHE A 424 -12.28 6.42 6.63
CA PHE A 424 -12.67 6.57 8.03
C PHE A 424 -11.79 5.67 8.90
N ALA A 425 -11.03 6.26 9.81
CA ALA A 425 -10.17 5.55 10.75
C ALA A 425 -10.61 5.84 12.18
N GLN A 426 -11.02 4.83 12.94
CA GLN A 426 -11.50 5.04 14.31
C GLN A 426 -11.03 3.97 15.29
N LYS A 427 -10.85 4.33 16.56
CA LYS A 427 -10.55 3.35 17.63
C LYS A 427 -9.29 2.53 17.32
N LEU A 428 -8.27 3.20 16.81
CA LEU A 428 -6.99 2.58 16.48
C LEU A 428 -5.99 2.75 17.61
N VAL A 429 -5.14 1.75 17.80
CA VAL A 429 -3.99 1.82 18.69
C VAL A 429 -2.73 1.80 17.86
N PHE A 430 -2.12 2.97 17.67
CA PHE A 430 -0.77 3.09 17.11
C PHE A 430 0.24 2.81 18.22
N GLU A 431 0.30 1.53 18.62
CA GLU A 431 1.03 1.13 19.81
C GLU A 431 2.51 1.47 19.74
N ASN A 432 3.12 1.39 18.54
CA ASN A 432 4.55 1.61 18.37
C ASN A 432 5.38 0.74 19.34
N ALA A 433 5.05 -0.55 19.45
CA ALA A 433 5.63 -1.46 20.43
C ALA A 433 7.15 -1.62 20.28
N ASN A 434 7.66 -1.51 19.04
CA ASN A 434 9.09 -1.63 18.75
C ASN A 434 9.79 -0.26 18.61
N TRP A 435 9.29 0.79 19.28
CA TRP A 435 9.79 2.18 19.18
C TRP A 435 11.32 2.37 19.35
N LYS A 436 12.00 1.43 20.02
CA LYS A 436 13.46 1.47 20.23
C LYS A 436 14.28 1.05 19.01
N THR A 437 13.77 0.10 18.23
CA THR A 437 14.53 -0.63 17.20
C THR A 437 13.93 -0.48 15.81
N ASN A 438 12.60 -0.53 15.70
CA ASN A 438 11.85 -0.35 14.46
C ASN A 438 10.61 0.51 14.76
N PRO A 439 10.78 1.83 15.00
CA PRO A 439 9.66 2.68 15.37
C PRO A 439 8.66 2.83 14.24
N LEU A 440 7.40 3.06 14.61
CA LEU A 440 6.42 3.67 13.74
C LEU A 440 6.89 5.07 13.36
N ASN A 441 7.07 5.34 12.07
CA ASN A 441 7.62 6.63 11.60
C ASN A 441 6.62 7.77 11.74
N THR A 442 5.34 7.49 11.50
CA THR A 442 4.22 8.45 11.59
C THR A 442 2.91 7.71 11.78
N ALA A 443 1.95 8.30 12.50
CA ALA A 443 0.67 7.65 12.76
C ALA A 443 -0.32 7.85 11.60
N ILE A 444 -0.44 9.10 11.14
CA ILE A 444 -1.36 9.49 10.06
C ILE A 444 -0.54 10.12 8.95
N ARG A 445 -0.57 9.50 7.76
CA ARG A 445 0.31 9.88 6.66
C ARG A 445 -0.44 10.05 5.35
N MET A 446 -0.10 11.08 4.61
CA MET A 446 -0.54 11.29 3.24
C MET A 446 0.68 11.57 2.37
N LYS A 447 0.75 10.93 1.21
CA LYS A 447 1.89 11.02 0.29
C LYS A 447 1.39 11.28 -1.12
N THR A 448 1.96 12.27 -1.81
CA THR A 448 1.76 12.51 -3.24
C THR A 448 2.85 13.42 -3.77
N ASN A 449 2.92 13.63 -5.08
CA ASN A 449 3.77 14.63 -5.72
C ASN A 449 3.17 14.99 -7.10
N LEU A 450 3.86 15.86 -7.84
CA LEU A 450 3.41 16.32 -9.16
C LEU A 450 3.42 15.24 -10.27
N ASN A 451 3.88 14.01 -10.02
CA ASN A 451 3.68 12.90 -10.96
C ASN A 451 2.25 12.37 -10.88
N ARG A 452 1.62 12.39 -9.70
CA ARG A 452 0.41 11.59 -9.44
C ARG A 452 -0.85 12.21 -10.01
N GLY A 453 -1.03 13.53 -9.91
CA GLY A 453 -2.35 14.14 -10.11
C GLY A 453 -3.35 13.63 -9.07
N GLY A 454 -4.58 13.36 -9.50
CA GLY A 454 -5.60 12.79 -8.63
C GLY A 454 -5.94 13.68 -7.43
N TYR A 455 -6.44 13.04 -6.37
CA TYR A 455 -6.83 13.73 -5.15
C TYR A 455 -6.74 12.84 -3.91
N LEU A 456 -6.53 13.45 -2.75
CA LEU A 456 -6.76 12.86 -1.43
C LEU A 456 -7.82 13.72 -0.73
N ARG A 457 -9.02 13.19 -0.49
CA ARG A 457 -10.07 13.99 0.16
C ARG A 457 -10.99 13.20 1.06
N ASN A 458 -11.72 13.89 1.95
CA ASN A 458 -12.72 13.26 2.82
C ASN A 458 -12.08 12.13 3.65
N PHE A 459 -11.06 12.49 4.42
CA PHE A 459 -10.39 11.57 5.33
C PHE A 459 -10.70 11.97 6.78
N TYR A 460 -11.29 11.04 7.51
CA TYR A 460 -11.79 11.25 8.85
C TYR A 460 -11.09 10.30 9.83
N VAL A 461 -10.53 10.85 10.90
CA VAL A 461 -9.85 10.09 11.95
C VAL A 461 -10.42 10.48 13.31
N ARG A 462 -10.77 9.51 14.16
CA ARG A 462 -11.20 9.78 15.54
C ARG A 462 -10.84 8.71 16.54
N ASP A 463 -10.78 9.08 17.81
CA ASP A 463 -10.74 8.15 18.94
C ASP A 463 -9.53 7.20 18.89
N CYS A 464 -8.35 7.70 18.53
CA CYS A 464 -7.13 6.89 18.40
C CYS A 464 -6.14 7.16 19.54
N THR A 465 -5.33 6.17 19.89
CA THR A 465 -4.25 6.32 20.87
C THR A 465 -2.90 5.99 20.27
N VAL A 466 -1.87 6.75 20.63
CA VAL A 466 -0.47 6.57 20.22
C VAL A 466 0.39 6.45 21.49
N PRO A 467 0.25 5.36 22.28
CA PRO A 467 0.77 5.29 23.65
C PRO A 467 2.30 5.44 23.73
N ASN A 468 3.05 4.91 22.75
CA ASN A 468 4.51 5.01 22.71
C ASN A 468 5.01 6.03 21.67
N GLY A 469 4.21 7.05 21.36
CA GLY A 469 4.59 8.05 20.36
C GLY A 469 4.88 7.45 18.99
N VAL A 470 5.64 8.18 18.17
CA VAL A 470 6.23 7.74 16.90
C VAL A 470 7.75 7.97 16.97
N GLN A 471 8.46 7.76 15.87
CA GLN A 471 9.88 8.07 15.76
C GLN A 471 10.20 9.47 16.30
N THR A 472 11.19 9.57 17.19
CA THR A 472 11.56 10.83 17.86
C THR A 472 12.73 11.55 17.19
N SER A 473 13.33 10.96 16.16
CA SER A 473 14.32 11.57 15.27
C SER A 473 13.68 11.97 13.94
N PRO A 474 14.18 13.03 13.26
CA PRO A 474 13.69 13.37 11.93
C PRO A 474 14.27 12.42 10.87
N SER A 475 13.44 12.06 9.88
CA SER A 475 13.92 11.68 8.56
C SER A 475 13.50 12.75 7.56
N PHE A 476 14.48 13.31 6.83
CA PHE A 476 14.25 14.50 6.02
C PHE A 476 13.91 14.22 4.55
N TYR A 477 13.05 15.06 4.00
CA TYR A 477 12.77 15.20 2.58
C TYR A 477 13.97 15.74 1.78
N ALA A 478 14.11 15.29 0.54
CA ALA A 478 15.13 15.76 -0.39
C ALA A 478 14.47 16.47 -1.58
N SER A 479 14.69 17.78 -1.70
CA SER A 479 14.14 18.59 -2.80
C SER A 479 14.92 18.48 -4.11
N LEU A 480 14.24 18.86 -5.20
CA LEU A 480 14.86 19.14 -6.48
C LEU A 480 15.65 20.46 -6.49
N PRO A 481 16.67 20.61 -7.36
CA PRO A 481 17.36 21.88 -7.55
C PRO A 481 16.39 23.01 -7.90
N GLY A 482 16.53 24.17 -7.24
CA GLY A 482 15.67 25.33 -7.44
C GLY A 482 14.38 25.33 -6.64
N SER A 483 14.12 24.29 -5.83
CA SER A 483 12.99 24.28 -4.90
C SER A 483 13.08 25.44 -3.90
N PRO A 484 11.95 26.09 -3.55
CA PRO A 484 11.90 27.08 -2.47
C PRO A 484 12.13 26.44 -1.09
N ILE A 485 12.13 25.11 -1.01
CA ILE A 485 12.36 24.35 0.22
C ILE A 485 13.79 23.80 0.18
N GLN A 486 14.57 24.20 1.18
CA GLN A 486 15.94 23.70 1.30
C GLN A 486 15.95 22.19 1.52
N SER A 487 16.77 21.49 0.74
CA SER A 487 16.90 20.03 0.84
C SER A 487 17.33 19.61 2.24
N LYS A 488 16.76 18.50 2.72
CA LYS A 488 17.05 17.88 4.03
C LYS A 488 16.70 18.76 5.25
N THR A 489 15.65 19.57 5.15
CA THR A 489 15.21 20.43 6.27
C THR A 489 13.84 20.09 6.84
N VAL A 490 12.98 19.40 6.08
CA VAL A 490 11.61 19.06 6.48
C VAL A 490 11.49 17.58 6.78
N ALA A 491 10.97 17.22 7.96
CA ALA A 491 10.91 15.84 8.44
C ALA A 491 9.67 15.06 7.93
N THR A 492 9.33 15.14 6.64
CA THR A 492 8.14 14.47 6.09
C THR A 492 8.31 12.95 5.90
N ALA A 493 9.54 12.44 5.90
CA ALA A 493 9.79 11.02 5.71
C ALA A 493 9.51 10.20 6.98
N ALA A 494 9.78 10.77 8.16
CA ALA A 494 9.48 10.20 9.46
C ALA A 494 9.68 11.25 10.57
N GLY A 495 8.99 11.04 11.69
CA GLY A 495 9.20 11.81 12.91
C GLY A 495 8.01 12.67 13.34
N ALA A 496 6.85 12.54 12.68
CA ALA A 496 5.68 13.32 13.03
C ALA A 496 4.41 12.49 13.23
N ILE A 497 3.53 12.94 14.13
CA ILE A 497 2.26 12.25 14.40
C ILE A 497 1.37 12.34 13.17
N VAL A 498 1.23 13.55 12.60
CA VAL A 498 0.45 13.83 11.39
C VAL A 498 1.38 14.37 10.31
N THR A 499 1.44 13.69 9.17
CA THR A 499 2.33 14.04 8.05
C THR A 499 1.59 14.09 6.72
N PHE A 500 1.67 15.23 6.04
CA PHE A 500 1.24 15.38 4.65
C PHE A 500 2.49 15.71 3.85
N ASP A 501 2.91 14.77 3.01
CA ASP A 501 4.06 14.89 2.11
C ASP A 501 3.55 14.96 0.67
N CYS A 502 3.14 16.15 0.24
CA CYS A 502 2.62 16.38 -1.11
C CYS A 502 3.70 16.73 -2.13
N ASP A 503 4.97 16.55 -1.75
CA ASP A 503 6.11 16.54 -2.63
C ASP A 503 6.98 15.32 -2.34
N TYR A 504 6.34 14.17 -2.22
CA TYR A 504 6.98 12.92 -1.81
C TYR A 504 8.02 12.47 -2.85
N THR A 505 9.29 12.48 -2.45
CA THR A 505 10.44 11.94 -3.20
C THR A 505 10.48 12.39 -4.69
N PRO A 506 10.45 13.69 -4.99
CA PRO A 506 10.23 14.21 -6.35
C PRO A 506 11.36 13.83 -7.30
N ILE A 507 12.55 13.56 -6.75
CA ILE A 507 13.73 13.04 -7.45
C ILE A 507 13.57 11.61 -8.01
N SER A 508 12.51 10.90 -7.63
CA SER A 508 12.27 9.51 -8.02
C SER A 508 11.38 9.38 -9.25
N ASP A 509 10.69 10.45 -9.64
CA ASP A 509 9.76 10.44 -10.77
C ASP A 509 10.23 11.46 -11.82
N ASN A 510 10.47 11.02 -13.05
CA ASN A 510 10.90 11.90 -14.14
C ASN A 510 9.78 12.81 -14.62
N VAL A 511 8.55 12.31 -14.73
CA VAL A 511 7.38 13.06 -15.19
C VAL A 511 6.67 13.69 -13.99
N ARG A 512 6.60 15.03 -13.95
CA ARG A 512 6.00 15.81 -12.85
C ARG A 512 5.06 16.88 -13.39
N THR A 513 3.99 16.44 -14.05
CA THR A 513 3.13 17.31 -14.87
C THR A 513 1.67 17.38 -14.40
N ARG A 514 1.35 16.73 -13.28
CA ARG A 514 -0.01 16.51 -12.81
C ARG A 514 -0.11 16.92 -11.33
N PRO A 515 -0.46 18.19 -11.03
CA PRO A 515 -0.62 18.64 -9.65
C PRO A 515 -1.73 17.86 -8.91
N PRO A 516 -1.46 17.34 -7.70
CA PRO A 516 -2.46 16.68 -6.88
C PRO A 516 -3.32 17.69 -6.11
N VAL A 517 -4.50 17.27 -5.69
CA VAL A 517 -5.37 18.04 -4.78
C VAL A 517 -5.52 17.31 -3.45
N VAL A 518 -5.33 18.03 -2.34
CA VAL A 518 -5.51 17.48 -0.99
C VAL A 518 -6.45 18.37 -0.20
N SER A 519 -7.58 17.83 0.24
CA SER A 519 -8.60 18.62 0.95
C SER A 519 -9.49 17.82 1.90
N ASN A 520 -10.21 18.51 2.79
CA ASN A 520 -11.21 17.93 3.70
C ASN A 520 -10.66 16.74 4.53
N ILE A 521 -9.74 17.08 5.42
CA ILE A 521 -9.13 16.12 6.35
C ILE A 521 -9.52 16.52 7.78
N GLN A 522 -10.14 15.60 8.51
CA GLN A 522 -10.66 15.85 9.84
C GLN A 522 -10.08 14.83 10.82
N ILE A 523 -9.33 15.30 11.80
CA ILE A 523 -8.65 14.47 12.79
C ILE A 523 -9.13 14.90 14.16
N SER A 524 -9.58 13.97 14.99
CA SER A 524 -10.10 14.30 16.31
C SER A 524 -9.76 13.29 17.38
N ASN A 525 -9.74 13.72 18.65
CA ASN A 525 -9.61 12.85 19.82
C ASN A 525 -8.46 11.83 19.71
N ILE A 526 -7.27 12.31 19.32
CA ILE A 526 -6.05 11.52 19.35
C ILE A 526 -5.30 11.81 20.65
N LYS A 527 -4.85 10.76 21.34
CA LYS A 527 -4.02 10.90 22.54
C LYS A 527 -2.68 10.19 22.36
N THR A 528 -1.61 10.95 22.51
CA THR A 528 -0.24 10.47 22.30
C THR A 528 0.55 10.48 23.60
N GLY A 529 1.17 9.35 23.92
CA GLY A 529 2.08 9.23 25.05
C GLY A 529 3.53 9.55 24.67
N ASN A 530 4.35 9.81 25.69
CA ASN A 530 5.77 10.09 25.55
C ASN A 530 6.59 8.83 25.87
N VAL A 531 7.66 8.59 25.10
CA VAL A 531 8.66 7.58 25.38
C VAL A 531 9.98 8.22 25.82
N LYS A 532 10.80 7.42 26.50
CA LYS A 532 12.16 7.84 26.87
C LYS A 532 13.09 7.70 25.66
N THR A 533 13.49 8.81 25.07
CA THR A 533 14.41 8.88 23.93
C THR A 533 15.81 8.36 24.30
N LYS A 534 16.66 8.14 23.29
CA LYS A 534 18.06 7.70 23.48
C LYS A 534 18.89 8.65 24.35
N ASP A 535 18.62 9.96 24.30
CA ASP A 535 19.25 10.99 25.15
C ASP A 535 18.55 11.17 26.51
N GLY A 536 17.59 10.30 26.85
CA GLY A 536 16.94 10.24 28.15
C GLY A 536 15.78 11.23 28.37
N LYS A 537 15.44 12.04 27.35
CA LYS A 537 14.28 12.95 27.39
C LYS A 537 12.98 12.18 27.19
N LEU A 538 11.87 12.76 27.63
CA LEU A 538 10.54 12.26 27.29
C LEU A 538 10.05 12.97 26.04
N ALA A 539 9.72 12.21 25.00
CA ALA A 539 9.15 12.76 23.78
C ALA A 539 8.16 11.80 23.12
N SER A 540 7.16 12.36 22.44
CA SER A 540 6.19 11.62 21.64
C SER A 540 6.58 11.49 20.18
N CYS A 541 7.35 12.44 19.65
CA CYS A 541 7.67 12.56 18.23
C CYS A 541 8.84 13.55 18.05
N TYR A 542 9.36 13.69 16.84
CA TYR A 542 10.26 14.81 16.51
C TYR A 542 9.48 16.12 16.38
N GLN A 543 8.41 16.13 15.58
CA GLN A 543 7.46 17.25 15.40
C GLN A 543 6.02 16.73 15.47
N ALA A 544 5.06 17.55 15.91
CA ALA A 544 3.69 17.08 16.03
C ALA A 544 2.98 16.99 14.66
N ILE A 545 3.10 18.05 13.85
CA ILE A 545 2.37 18.20 12.57
C ILE A 545 3.34 18.66 11.48
N VAL A 546 3.40 17.96 10.36
CA VAL A 546 4.16 18.40 9.18
C VAL A 546 3.24 18.38 7.96
N ILE A 547 2.96 19.54 7.38
CA ILE A 547 2.20 19.65 6.12
C ILE A 547 3.06 20.35 5.07
N LEU A 548 3.68 19.53 4.22
CA LEU A 548 4.30 19.96 2.99
C LEU A 548 3.27 19.82 1.85
N GLY A 549 2.67 20.94 1.45
CA GLY A 549 1.78 21.02 0.31
C GLY A 549 2.52 20.92 -1.04
N PRO A 550 1.79 20.81 -2.16
CA PRO A 550 2.41 20.64 -3.48
C PRO A 550 3.38 21.76 -3.83
N VAL A 551 4.53 21.43 -4.42
CA VAL A 551 5.61 22.39 -4.69
C VAL A 551 5.63 22.75 -6.17
N ALA A 552 5.18 23.96 -6.52
CA ALA A 552 4.99 24.36 -7.92
C ALA A 552 6.27 24.39 -8.78
N SER A 553 7.43 24.67 -8.17
CA SER A 553 8.72 24.70 -8.88
C SER A 553 9.13 23.35 -9.47
N ASP A 554 8.53 22.25 -9.01
CA ASP A 554 8.92 20.90 -9.37
C ASP A 554 8.24 20.45 -10.68
N TYR A 555 7.30 21.26 -11.19
CA TYR A 555 6.61 21.02 -12.46
C TYR A 555 7.58 21.09 -13.65
N ASN A 556 7.55 20.07 -14.50
CA ASN A 556 8.41 20.00 -15.68
C ASN A 556 7.66 19.73 -17.00
N GLY A 557 6.35 19.99 -17.01
CA GLY A 557 5.52 19.84 -18.21
C GLY A 557 5.55 21.08 -19.11
N ALA A 558 4.82 21.00 -20.23
CA ALA A 558 4.64 22.15 -21.12
C ALA A 558 3.81 23.27 -20.44
N GLY A 559 4.02 24.51 -20.88
CA GLY A 559 3.21 25.64 -20.43
C GLY A 559 1.85 25.75 -21.15
N PRO A 560 0.85 26.44 -20.56
CA PRO A 560 0.85 26.98 -19.20
C PRO A 560 0.74 25.87 -18.14
N MET A 561 1.44 26.03 -17.01
CA MET A 561 1.38 25.10 -15.90
C MET A 561 -0.05 25.07 -15.30
N PRO A 562 -0.62 23.87 -15.02
CA PRO A 562 -1.88 23.76 -14.31
C PRO A 562 -1.79 24.36 -12.90
N PRO A 563 -2.88 24.87 -12.31
CA PRO A 563 -2.85 25.42 -10.96
C PRO A 563 -2.34 24.40 -9.93
N VAL A 564 -1.31 24.79 -9.19
CA VAL A 564 -0.80 24.05 -8.02
C VAL A 564 -1.44 24.67 -6.79
N VAL A 565 -2.50 24.01 -6.30
CA VAL A 565 -3.34 24.55 -5.21
C VAL A 565 -2.82 24.14 -3.83
N PRO A 566 -3.07 24.95 -2.78
CA PRO A 566 -2.71 24.60 -1.42
C PRO A 566 -3.53 23.42 -0.88
N VAL A 567 -2.98 22.74 0.12
CA VAL A 567 -3.75 21.85 1.00
C VAL A 567 -4.82 22.68 1.72
N THR A 568 -6.07 22.22 1.71
CA THR A 568 -7.23 22.99 2.21
C THR A 568 -8.13 22.17 3.11
N ASP A 569 -9.00 22.84 3.89
CA ASP A 569 -10.04 22.22 4.71
C ASP A 569 -9.51 21.13 5.66
N VAL A 570 -8.39 21.42 6.33
CA VAL A 570 -7.81 20.53 7.35
C VAL A 570 -8.23 21.00 8.73
N THR A 571 -8.82 20.12 9.52
CA THR A 571 -9.26 20.40 10.89
C THR A 571 -8.74 19.34 11.84
N ILE A 572 -8.09 19.76 12.92
CA ILE A 572 -7.61 18.91 14.01
C ILE A 572 -8.26 19.38 15.32
N THR A 573 -9.02 18.51 15.99
CA THR A 573 -9.76 18.88 17.21
C THR A 573 -9.56 17.93 18.38
N ASP A 574 -9.49 18.47 19.60
CA ASP A 574 -9.50 17.67 20.84
C ASP A 574 -8.38 16.61 20.90
N CYS A 575 -7.23 16.92 20.32
CA CYS A 575 -6.07 16.03 20.28
C CYS A 575 -5.02 16.44 21.31
N ASP A 576 -4.29 15.47 21.86
CA ASP A 576 -3.07 15.66 22.63
C ASP A 576 -1.94 14.91 21.93
N PHE A 577 -0.99 15.65 21.35
CA PHE A 577 0.15 15.09 20.61
C PHE A 577 1.39 14.86 21.48
N GLY A 578 1.28 15.01 22.81
CA GLY A 578 2.39 14.84 23.74
C GLY A 578 3.49 15.88 23.50
N THR A 579 4.72 15.54 23.87
CA THR A 579 5.86 16.47 23.83
C THR A 579 6.77 16.19 22.64
N PRO A 580 6.82 17.04 21.59
CA PRO A 580 7.77 16.87 20.51
C PRO A 580 9.21 17.17 20.96
N VAL A 581 10.19 16.52 20.33
CA VAL A 581 11.62 16.85 20.52
C VAL A 581 11.91 18.27 20.03
N ASN A 582 11.37 18.67 18.88
CA ASN A 582 11.50 20.01 18.33
C ASN A 582 10.42 20.94 18.89
N THR A 583 10.58 21.33 20.15
CA THR A 583 9.63 22.21 20.85
C THR A 583 9.58 23.64 20.27
N ALA A 584 10.64 24.08 19.57
CA ALA A 584 10.71 25.40 18.94
C ALA A 584 9.86 25.49 17.65
N ALA A 585 9.73 24.39 16.93
CA ALA A 585 8.91 24.28 15.72
C ALA A 585 8.03 23.02 15.81
N PRO A 586 6.97 23.04 16.65
CA PRO A 586 6.09 21.88 16.86
C PRO A 586 5.34 21.48 15.58
N TRP A 587 5.25 22.38 14.60
CA TRP A 587 4.72 22.10 13.28
C TRP A 587 5.54 22.76 12.16
N PHE A 588 5.38 22.25 10.94
CA PHE A 588 5.86 22.83 9.69
C PHE A 588 4.73 22.91 8.67
N LEU A 589 4.60 24.02 7.95
CA LEU A 589 3.58 24.25 6.92
C LEU A 589 4.20 24.88 5.66
N TYR A 590 3.81 24.40 4.48
CA TYR A 590 4.12 25.00 3.18
C TYR A 590 2.97 24.78 2.20
N ASN A 591 2.51 25.81 1.50
CA ASN A 591 1.39 25.75 0.56
C ASN A 591 0.13 25.14 1.20
N VAL A 592 -0.28 25.73 2.33
CA VAL A 592 -1.42 25.30 3.15
C VAL A 592 -2.34 26.48 3.39
N LYS A 593 -3.65 26.27 3.24
CA LYS A 593 -4.67 27.28 3.49
C LYS A 593 -5.69 26.77 4.49
N GLY A 594 -5.73 27.39 5.67
CA GLY A 594 -6.79 27.22 6.64
C GLY A 594 -6.73 25.94 7.49
N LEU A 595 -5.53 25.46 7.86
CA LEU A 595 -5.40 24.41 8.88
C LEU A 595 -5.99 24.92 10.20
N THR A 596 -7.06 24.32 10.68
CA THR A 596 -7.72 24.71 11.93
C THR A 596 -7.36 23.76 13.05
N LEU A 597 -6.80 24.28 14.13
CA LEU A 597 -6.54 23.58 15.38
C LEU A 597 -7.55 24.06 16.43
N LYS A 598 -8.28 23.15 17.05
CA LYS A 598 -9.22 23.48 18.14
C LYS A 598 -9.02 22.53 19.31
N ASN A 599 -8.66 23.06 20.47
CA ASN A 599 -8.36 22.26 21.66
C ASN A 599 -7.28 21.18 21.38
N VAL A 600 -6.18 21.59 20.74
CA VAL A 600 -5.06 20.69 20.42
C VAL A 600 -3.90 20.96 21.37
N THR A 601 -3.54 20.00 22.21
CA THR A 601 -2.40 20.08 23.11
C THR A 601 -1.12 19.61 22.42
N ILE A 602 -0.07 20.44 22.44
CA ILE A 602 1.28 20.08 22.01
C ILE A 602 2.26 20.56 23.08
N GLY A 603 2.99 19.63 23.69
CA GLY A 603 3.78 19.89 24.89
C GLY A 603 2.88 20.35 26.03
N ASP A 604 3.16 21.53 26.58
CA ASP A 604 2.44 22.16 27.69
C ASP A 604 1.39 23.19 27.23
N LYS A 605 1.16 23.33 25.91
CA LYS A 605 0.32 24.37 25.33
C LYS A 605 -0.91 23.81 24.63
N VAL A 606 -2.04 24.48 24.83
CA VAL A 606 -3.28 24.23 24.09
C VAL A 606 -3.41 25.24 22.96
N HIS A 607 -3.68 24.75 21.75
CA HIS A 607 -3.80 25.53 20.53
C HIS A 607 -5.26 25.60 20.05
N ASN A 608 -5.73 26.84 19.84
CA ASN A 608 -7.02 27.18 19.24
C ASN A 608 -6.77 28.26 18.18
N THR A 609 -6.39 27.85 16.98
CA THR A 609 -5.87 28.77 15.94
C THR A 609 -6.15 28.24 14.54
N THR A 610 -6.07 29.12 13.55
CA THR A 610 -6.08 28.76 12.13
C THR A 610 -4.76 29.21 11.50
N LEU A 611 -4.10 28.29 10.81
CA LEU A 611 -2.77 28.48 10.23
C LEU A 611 -2.84 28.38 8.69
N SER A 612 -2.02 29.17 8.02
CA SER A 612 -1.81 29.13 6.56
C SER A 612 -0.34 29.49 6.28
N ALA A 613 0.23 28.95 5.21
CA ALA A 613 1.63 29.15 4.83
C ALA A 613 1.83 29.02 3.32
#